data_AF-A0A399ZVG2-F1
#
_entry.id   AF-A0A399ZVG2-F1
#
_cell.length_a   1.000
_cell.length_b   1.000
_cell.length_c   1.000
_cell.angle_alpha   90.00
_cell.angle_beta   90.00
_cell.angle_gamma   90.00
#
_symmetry.space_group_name_H-M   'P 1'
#
loop_
_entity.id
_entity.type
_entity.pdbx_description
1 polymer ?
#
loop_
_entity_poly.entity_id
_entity_poly.type
_entity_poly.pdbx_seq_one_letter_code
_entity_poly.pdbx_strand_id
1 'polypeptide(L)'
;MKNVVKKSQTFDQVRAAFKNAKAARLQTMGFFIYGMPGETAATMDKTTELALELDPDLAHFMIASPYPGTALWETVQRNGKLHAQGWSDLAIQSDHAHFD
;
A
#
# COMPACT_ATOMS: atom_id res chain seq x y z
N MET A 1 -6.90 9.82 -1.15
CA MET A 1 -5.77 9.86 -0.18
C MET A 1 -6.16 10.37 1.20
N LYS A 2 -6.68 11.59 1.37
CA LYS A 2 -6.95 12.19 2.70
C LYS A 2 -7.90 11.41 3.61
N ASN A 3 -8.93 10.75 3.06
CA ASN A 3 -9.97 10.12 3.88
C ASN A 3 -9.65 8.66 4.29
N VAL A 4 -8.81 7.98 3.51
CA VAL A 4 -8.50 6.54 3.72
C VAL A 4 -7.06 6.34 4.22
N VAL A 5 -6.09 7.00 3.56
CA VAL A 5 -4.65 6.87 3.89
C VAL A 5 -4.18 8.00 4.82
N LYS A 6 -5.03 9.02 5.08
CA LYS A 6 -4.74 10.19 5.92
C LYS A 6 -3.46 10.96 5.55
N LYS A 7 -3.02 10.86 4.29
CA LYS A 7 -1.90 11.65 3.76
C LYS A 7 -2.41 12.92 3.08
N SER A 8 -1.75 14.03 3.37
CA SER A 8 -2.01 15.35 2.77
C SER A 8 -1.33 15.55 1.42
N GLN A 9 -0.51 14.59 0.98
CA GLN A 9 0.19 14.64 -0.30
C GLN A 9 -0.78 14.51 -1.48
N THR A 10 -0.53 15.23 -2.56
CA THR A 10 -1.23 15.09 -3.85
C THR A 10 -0.45 14.20 -4.81
N PHE A 11 -1.12 13.64 -5.82
CA PHE A 11 -0.43 12.83 -6.84
C PHE A 11 0.59 13.66 -7.63
N ASP A 12 0.32 14.94 -7.86
CA ASP A 12 1.26 15.83 -8.55
C ASP A 12 2.52 16.09 -7.74
N GLN A 13 2.40 16.19 -6.40
CA GLN A 13 3.57 16.25 -5.52
C GLN A 13 4.41 14.97 -5.59
N VAL A 14 3.76 13.80 -5.68
CA VAL A 14 4.45 12.51 -5.83
C VAL A 14 5.18 12.46 -7.18
N ARG A 15 4.50 12.79 -8.30
CA ARG A 15 5.12 12.84 -9.63
C ARG A 15 6.32 13.78 -9.68
N ALA A 16 6.17 14.98 -9.11
CA ALA A 16 7.25 15.95 -9.03
C ALA A 16 8.44 15.42 -8.22
N ALA A 17 8.19 14.74 -7.10
CA ALA A 17 9.25 14.15 -6.29
C ALA A 17 10.03 13.07 -7.06
N PHE A 18 9.33 12.17 -7.76
CA PHE A 18 9.97 11.14 -8.60
C PHE A 18 10.79 11.75 -9.74
N LYS A 19 10.22 12.75 -10.45
CA LYS A 19 10.94 13.47 -11.50
C LYS A 19 12.22 14.12 -10.99
N ASN A 20 12.16 14.78 -9.83
CA ASN A 20 13.30 15.47 -9.24
C ASN A 20 14.37 14.47 -8.75
N ALA A 21 13.96 13.36 -8.13
CA ALA A 21 14.88 12.32 -7.67
C ALA A 21 15.63 11.68 -8.85
N LYS A 22 14.92 11.36 -9.94
CA LYS A 22 15.53 10.85 -11.18
C LYS A 22 16.50 11.86 -11.80
N ALA A 23 16.13 13.14 -11.86
CA ALA A 23 17.01 14.19 -12.37
C ALA A 23 18.30 14.34 -11.54
N ALA A 24 18.21 14.10 -10.23
CA ALA A 24 19.35 14.08 -9.31
C ALA A 24 20.12 12.75 -9.30
N ARG A 25 19.72 11.76 -10.13
CA ARG A 25 20.29 10.40 -10.18
C ARG A 25 20.22 9.64 -8.85
N LEU A 26 19.17 9.90 -8.06
CA LEU A 26 18.88 9.15 -6.85
C LEU A 26 18.07 7.89 -7.19
N GLN A 27 18.31 6.82 -6.43
CA GLN A 27 17.45 5.64 -6.48
C GLN A 27 16.09 5.96 -5.86
N THR A 28 15.04 5.42 -6.45
CA THR A 28 13.65 5.68 -6.12
C THR A 28 12.95 4.39 -5.75
N MET A 29 12.25 4.42 -4.62
CA MET A 29 11.43 3.29 -4.16
C MET A 29 10.00 3.77 -3.94
N GLY A 30 9.05 3.09 -4.58
CA GLY A 30 7.62 3.35 -4.44
C GLY A 30 6.98 2.33 -3.50
N PHE A 31 6.32 2.80 -2.44
CA PHE A 31 5.54 1.95 -1.54
C PHE A 31 4.05 2.13 -1.82
N PHE A 32 3.40 1.03 -2.16
CA PHE A 32 1.99 0.97 -2.51
C PHE A 32 1.28 -0.03 -1.58
N ILE A 33 0.00 0.23 -1.29
CA ILE A 33 -0.81 -0.61 -0.42
C ILE A 33 -2.10 -0.95 -1.17
N TYR A 34 -2.46 -2.23 -1.18
CA TYR A 34 -3.75 -2.73 -1.67
C TYR A 34 -4.61 -3.26 -0.52
N GLY A 35 -5.91 -3.38 -0.75
CA GLY A 35 -6.86 -3.97 0.20
C GLY A 35 -7.29 -3.04 1.32
N MET A 36 -7.12 -1.72 1.13
CA MET A 36 -7.65 -0.76 2.10
C MET A 36 -9.19 -0.82 2.15
N PRO A 37 -9.83 -0.52 3.29
CA PRO A 37 -11.28 -0.53 3.38
C PRO A 37 -11.94 0.38 2.33
N GLY A 38 -12.83 -0.19 1.52
CA GLY A 38 -13.53 0.51 0.43
C GLY A 38 -12.78 0.51 -0.91
N GLU A 39 -11.61 -0.13 -1.00
CA GLU A 39 -10.89 -0.33 -2.24
C GLU A 39 -11.57 -1.42 -3.11
N THR A 40 -11.62 -1.20 -4.41
CA THR A 40 -12.14 -2.13 -5.42
C THR A 40 -11.03 -2.54 -6.39
N ALA A 41 -11.25 -3.57 -7.19
CA ALA A 41 -10.31 -3.97 -8.25
C ALA A 41 -9.93 -2.78 -9.15
N ALA A 42 -10.92 -2.01 -9.61
CA ALA A 42 -10.69 -0.84 -10.45
C ALA A 42 -9.86 0.27 -9.76
N THR A 43 -9.92 0.41 -8.43
CA THR A 43 -9.06 1.37 -7.73
C THR A 43 -7.66 0.82 -7.48
N MET A 44 -7.52 -0.50 -7.29
CA MET A 44 -6.21 -1.15 -7.22
C MET A 44 -5.49 -1.06 -8.57
N ASP A 45 -6.20 -1.22 -9.69
CA ASP A 45 -5.64 -1.05 -11.03
C ASP A 45 -5.07 0.36 -11.22
N LYS A 46 -5.77 1.40 -10.75
CA LYS A 46 -5.25 2.79 -10.77
C LYS A 46 -3.98 2.97 -9.95
N THR A 47 -3.84 2.23 -8.84
CA THR A 47 -2.61 2.23 -8.04
C THR A 47 -1.47 1.56 -8.79
N THR A 48 -1.75 0.47 -9.51
CA THR A 48 -0.78 -0.19 -10.40
C THR A 48 -0.35 0.72 -11.55
N GLU A 49 -1.31 1.37 -12.23
CA GLU A 49 -1.06 2.33 -13.30
C GLU A 49 -0.18 3.48 -12.80
N LEU A 50 -0.45 4.02 -11.61
CA LEU A 50 0.40 5.05 -11.00
C LEU A 50 1.82 4.54 -10.73
N ALA A 51 1.98 3.31 -10.25
CA ALA A 51 3.30 2.74 -10.00
C ALA A 51 4.13 2.64 -11.31
N LEU A 52 3.48 2.19 -12.39
CA LEU A 52 4.09 2.15 -13.72
C LEU A 52 4.41 3.55 -14.26
N GLU A 53 3.52 4.53 -14.03
CA GLU A 53 3.73 5.92 -14.42
C GLU A 53 4.95 6.55 -13.73
N LEU A 54 5.12 6.27 -12.42
CA LEU A 54 6.23 6.80 -11.62
C LEU A 54 7.57 6.12 -11.96
N ASP A 55 7.52 4.86 -12.39
CA ASP A 55 8.67 4.05 -12.82
C ASP A 55 9.80 4.05 -11.76
N PRO A 56 9.54 3.57 -10.53
CA PRO A 56 10.55 3.47 -9.48
C PRO A 56 11.61 2.41 -9.82
N ASP A 57 12.82 2.54 -9.28
CA ASP A 57 13.83 1.47 -9.32
C ASP A 57 13.34 0.22 -8.57
N LEU A 58 12.48 0.42 -7.56
CA LEU A 58 11.81 -0.66 -6.84
C LEU A 58 10.37 -0.26 -6.47
N ALA A 59 9.40 -1.03 -6.94
CA ALA A 59 8.01 -0.92 -6.49
C ALA A 59 7.71 -2.02 -5.46
N HIS A 60 7.32 -1.63 -4.25
CA HIS A 60 6.93 -2.55 -3.19
C HIS A 60 5.43 -2.43 -2.93
N PHE A 61 4.71 -3.51 -3.20
CA PHE A 61 3.27 -3.61 -3.00
C PHE A 61 3.00 -4.43 -1.74
N MET A 62 2.27 -3.83 -0.81
CA MET A 62 1.89 -4.45 0.45
C MET A 62 0.39 -4.65 0.50
N ILE A 63 -0.05 -5.70 1.20
CA ILE A 63 -1.46 -5.88 1.51
C ILE A 63 -1.78 -5.22 2.86
N ALA A 64 -2.88 -4.47 2.90
CA ALA A 64 -3.32 -3.78 4.10
C ALA A 64 -3.59 -4.77 5.23
N SER A 65 -2.72 -4.75 6.23
CA SER A 65 -2.82 -5.62 7.41
C SER A 65 -3.35 -4.81 8.60
N PRO A 66 -4.57 -5.11 9.12
CA PRO A 66 -5.10 -4.44 10.29
C PRO A 66 -4.37 -4.93 11.54
N TYR A 67 -3.44 -4.13 12.08
CA TYR A 67 -2.76 -4.46 13.33
C TYR A 67 -3.57 -4.04 14.57
N PRO A 68 -3.68 -4.88 15.62
CA PRO A 68 -4.37 -4.53 16.86
C PRO A 68 -3.94 -3.18 17.42
N GLY A 69 -4.92 -2.35 17.80
CA GLY A 69 -4.69 -1.00 18.33
C GLY A 69 -4.52 0.10 17.27
N THR A 70 -4.54 -0.22 15.97
CA THR A 70 -4.53 0.79 14.91
C THR A 70 -5.95 1.24 14.51
N ALA A 71 -6.07 2.44 13.94
CA ALA A 71 -7.36 2.90 13.40
C ALA A 71 -7.90 1.99 12.28
N LEU A 72 -7.02 1.31 11.54
CA LEU A 72 -7.41 0.32 10.53
C LEU A 72 -8.06 -0.90 11.17
N TRP A 73 -7.50 -1.40 12.28
CA TRP A 73 -8.10 -2.48 13.08
C TRP A 73 -9.50 -2.14 13.57
N GLU A 74 -9.68 -0.95 14.16
CA GLU A 74 -11.00 -0.50 14.61
C GLU A 74 -12.00 -0.35 13.45
N THR A 75 -11.53 0.06 12.28
CA THR A 75 -12.37 0.21 11.08
C THR A 75 -12.83 -1.15 10.57
N VAL A 76 -11.93 -2.13 10.48
CA VAL A 76 -12.26 -3.49 10.04
C VAL A 76 -13.16 -4.19 11.06
N GLN A 77 -12.93 -4.02 12.37
CA GLN A 77 -13.81 -4.59 13.40
C GLN A 77 -15.24 -4.04 13.34
N ARG A 78 -15.42 -2.75 13.02
CA ARG A 78 -16.75 -2.13 12.94
C ARG A 78 -17.47 -2.42 11.62
N ASN A 79 -16.75 -2.43 10.50
CA ASN A 79 -17.35 -2.33 9.17
C ASN A 79 -16.98 -3.49 8.23
N GLY A 80 -16.17 -4.45 8.69
CA GLY A 80 -15.67 -5.54 7.88
C GLY A 80 -15.63 -6.86 8.64
N LYS A 81 -14.88 -7.82 8.09
CA LYS A 81 -14.64 -9.12 8.71
C LYS A 81 -13.15 -9.33 8.85
N LEU A 82 -12.67 -9.46 10.08
CA LEU A 82 -11.29 -9.84 10.34
C LEU A 82 -11.16 -11.35 10.12
N HIS A 83 -10.29 -11.75 9.19
CA HIS A 83 -10.01 -13.15 8.89
C HIS A 83 -8.77 -13.69 9.62
N ALA A 84 -7.92 -12.80 10.13
CA ALA A 84 -6.75 -13.16 10.93
C ALA A 84 -7.17 -13.81 12.26
N GLN A 85 -6.59 -14.98 12.55
CA GLN A 85 -6.83 -15.75 13.78
C GLN A 85 -5.66 -15.64 14.76
N GLY A 86 -4.48 -15.22 14.28
CA GLY A 86 -3.30 -14.98 15.12
C GLY A 86 -2.36 -13.91 14.57
N TRP A 87 -1.35 -13.54 15.36
CA TRP A 87 -0.34 -12.54 14.98
C TRP A 87 0.49 -12.96 13.75
N SER A 88 0.63 -14.26 13.51
CA SER A 88 1.28 -14.83 12.32
C SER A 88 0.60 -14.43 11.02
N ASP A 89 -0.72 -14.24 11.03
CA ASP A 89 -1.51 -13.92 9.84
C ASP A 89 -1.40 -12.45 9.44
N LEU A 90 -0.77 -11.63 10.29
CA LEU A 90 -0.52 -10.20 10.08
C LEU A 90 0.94 -9.91 9.72
N ALA A 91 1.78 -10.94 9.63
CA ALA A 91 3.17 -10.78 9.26
C ALA A 91 3.28 -10.34 7.79
N ILE A 92 4.12 -9.33 7.53
CA ILE A 92 4.27 -8.69 6.21
C ILE A 92 4.87 -9.65 5.16
N GLN A 93 5.47 -10.76 5.61
CA GLN A 93 6.17 -11.74 4.79
C GLN A 93 5.87 -13.19 5.22
N SER A 94 4.64 -13.48 5.67
CA SER A 94 4.22 -14.87 5.94
C SER A 94 3.76 -15.63 4.68
N ASP A 95 4.30 -15.28 3.52
CA ASP A 95 4.13 -16.06 2.31
C ASP A 95 5.15 -17.19 2.34
N HIS A 96 4.70 -18.36 2.79
CA HIS A 96 5.51 -19.57 2.73
C HIS A 96 5.71 -19.93 1.25
N ALA A 97 6.95 -20.21 0.84
CA ALA A 97 7.18 -20.90 -0.41
C ALA A 97 6.57 -22.31 -0.32
N HIS A 98 5.73 -22.66 -1.32
CA HIS A 98 5.03 -23.95 -1.39
C HIS A 98 5.80 -24.98 -2.21
N PHE A 99 7.10 -25.11 -1.97
CA PHE A 99 7.91 -26.19 -2.51
C PHE A 99 8.84 -26.75 -1.43
N ASP A 100 9.32 -27.99 -1.60
CA ASP A 100 10.53 -28.49 -0.95
C ASP A 100 11.78 -27.87 -1.59
#